data_AF-A0A484D797-F1
#
_entry.id   AF-A0A484D797-F1
#
_cell.length_a   1.000
_cell.length_b   1.000
_cell.length_c   1.000
_cell.angle_alpha   90.00
_cell.angle_beta   90.00
_cell.angle_gamma   90.00
#
_symmetry.space_group_name_H-M   'P 1'
#
loop_
_entity.id
_entity.type
_entity.pdbx_description
1 polymer ?
#
loop_
_entity_poly.entity_id
_entity_poly.type
_entity_poly.pdbx_seq_one_letter_code
_entity_poly.pdbx_strand_id
1 'polypeptide(L)'
;MSSGDLRGPFLYNLPPSVLWEFCRIMDGLSDLDWTRFASEVLGDQIAVRLAERRERRTDWVMNQWETRNGRVGELIDLLECLQLLRPRDVILGWVSSLKPSSSPSPSLPPPPPTPPTVPPSPDPSDHTRRLSTTDKGGGRTLPRPAPPPRSEV
;
A
#
# COMPACT_ATOMS: atom_id res chain seq x y z
N MET A 1 -4.53 8.10 -17.89
CA MET A 1 -5.61 8.31 -16.89
C MET A 1 -5.48 7.19 -15.88
N SER A 2 -5.01 7.47 -14.67
CA SER A 2 -4.83 6.42 -13.65
C SER A 2 -6.19 6.10 -13.04
N SER A 3 -6.90 5.13 -13.63
CA SER A 3 -8.04 4.47 -12.98
C SER A 3 -7.49 3.50 -11.95
N GLY A 4 -6.81 4.03 -10.95
CA GLY A 4 -6.30 3.28 -9.82
C GLY A 4 -6.80 3.99 -8.58
N ASP A 5 -7.46 3.25 -7.70
CA ASP A 5 -7.65 3.59 -6.29
C ASP A 5 -8.95 4.31 -5.86
N LEU A 6 -10.09 4.13 -6.56
CA LEU A 6 -11.37 4.72 -6.10
C LEU A 6 -11.96 4.07 -4.82
N ARG A 7 -11.35 3.00 -4.29
CA ARG A 7 -11.90 2.19 -3.18
C ARG A 7 -10.85 1.74 -2.15
N GLY A 8 -9.59 2.18 -2.26
CA GLY A 8 -8.53 1.84 -1.32
C GLY A 8 -7.96 0.41 -1.44
N PRO A 9 -7.10 0.00 -0.48
CA PRO A 9 -6.39 -1.28 -0.50
C PRO A 9 -7.34 -2.48 -0.32
N PHE A 10 -6.88 -3.67 -0.75
CA PHE A 10 -7.59 -4.93 -0.49
C PHE A 10 -7.47 -5.35 0.98
N LEU A 11 -8.46 -6.11 1.47
CA LEU A 11 -8.50 -6.61 2.86
C LEU A 11 -7.29 -7.48 3.22
N TYR A 12 -6.76 -8.27 2.30
CA TYR A 12 -5.57 -9.08 2.55
C TYR A 12 -4.28 -8.27 2.77
N ASN A 13 -4.30 -6.94 2.54
CA ASN A 13 -3.20 -6.04 2.90
C ASN A 13 -3.35 -5.46 4.31
N LEU A 14 -4.43 -5.79 5.02
CA LEU A 14 -4.67 -5.32 6.37
C LEU A 14 -3.63 -5.96 7.32
N PRO A 15 -2.94 -5.18 8.16
CA PRO A 15 -2.00 -5.76 9.11
C PRO A 15 -2.70 -6.72 10.08
N PRO A 16 -2.06 -7.83 10.46
CA PRO A 16 -2.65 -8.79 11.40
C PRO A 16 -3.07 -8.18 12.74
N SER A 17 -2.37 -7.15 13.22
CA SER A 17 -2.72 -6.43 14.46
C SER A 17 -4.03 -5.66 14.34
N VAL A 18 -4.27 -5.02 13.19
CA VAL A 18 -5.49 -4.26 12.91
C VAL A 18 -6.66 -5.22 12.71
N LEU A 19 -6.44 -6.31 11.96
CA LEU A 19 -7.44 -7.37 11.79
C LEU A 19 -7.83 -8.00 13.12
N TRP A 20 -6.84 -8.30 13.99
CA TRP A 20 -7.11 -8.89 15.30
C TRP A 20 -7.94 -7.98 16.18
N GLU A 21 -7.58 -6.69 16.25
CA GLU A 21 -8.34 -5.70 17.04
C GLU A 21 -9.75 -5.51 16.49
N PHE A 22 -9.89 -5.47 15.16
CA PHE A 22 -11.19 -5.43 14.50
C PHE A 22 -12.05 -6.65 14.86
N CYS A 23 -11.51 -7.86 14.70
CA CYS A 23 -12.21 -9.11 15.06
C CYS A 23 -12.63 -9.12 16.52
N ARG A 24 -11.76 -8.69 17.44
CA ARG A 24 -12.05 -8.60 18.88
C ARG A 24 -13.23 -7.68 19.18
N ILE A 25 -13.30 -6.51 18.53
CA ILE A 25 -14.40 -5.56 18.73
C ILE A 25 -15.69 -6.11 18.14
N MET A 26 -15.62 -6.67 16.93
CA MET A 26 -16.78 -7.24 16.23
C MET A 26 -17.36 -8.45 16.94
N ASP A 27 -16.52 -9.34 17.46
CA ASP A 27 -16.95 -10.52 18.20
C ASP A 27 -17.65 -10.15 19.52
N GLY A 28 -17.39 -8.95 20.06
CA GLY A 28 -18.06 -8.39 21.23
C GLY A 28 -19.37 -7.64 20.95
N LEU A 29 -19.83 -7.56 19.70
CA LEU A 29 -21.12 -6.95 19.36
C LEU A 29 -22.31 -7.80 19.80
N SER A 30 -23.49 -7.17 19.84
CA SER A 30 -24.75 -7.91 19.99
C SER A 30 -24.93 -8.89 18.82
N ASP A 31 -25.59 -10.02 19.06
CA ASP A 31 -25.83 -10.99 17.99
C ASP A 31 -26.61 -10.36 16.83
N LEU A 32 -27.56 -9.46 17.11
CA LEU A 32 -28.31 -8.75 16.06
C LEU A 32 -27.40 -7.92 15.15
N ASP A 33 -26.52 -7.11 15.73
CA ASP A 33 -25.62 -6.23 14.97
C ASP A 33 -24.57 -7.04 14.22
N TRP A 34 -24.04 -8.08 14.86
CA TRP A 34 -23.08 -8.98 14.26
C TRP A 34 -23.70 -9.77 13.09
N THR A 35 -24.91 -10.32 13.26
CA THR A 35 -25.62 -11.08 12.21
C THR A 35 -25.97 -10.18 11.02
N ARG A 36 -26.34 -8.90 11.25
CA ARG A 36 -26.51 -7.92 10.17
C ARG A 36 -25.23 -7.74 9.37
N PHE A 37 -24.11 -7.50 10.05
CA PHE A 37 -22.80 -7.41 9.41
C PHE A 37 -22.46 -8.66 8.61
N ALA A 38 -22.55 -9.84 9.23
CA ALA A 38 -22.19 -11.10 8.57
C ALA A 38 -23.08 -11.39 7.36
N SER A 39 -24.36 -11.02 7.42
CA SER A 39 -25.30 -11.19 6.30
C SER A 39 -24.92 -10.35 5.09
N GLU A 40 -24.53 -9.09 5.32
CA GLU A 40 -24.09 -8.18 4.24
C GLU A 40 -22.76 -8.65 3.62
N VAL A 41 -21.82 -9.16 4.42
CA VAL A 41 -20.51 -9.61 3.93
C VAL A 41 -20.60 -10.95 3.18
N LEU A 42 -21.34 -11.91 3.73
CA LEU A 42 -21.38 -13.27 3.19
C LEU A 42 -22.42 -13.42 2.07
N GLY A 43 -23.53 -12.69 2.15
CA GLY A 43 -24.66 -12.80 1.22
C GLY A 43 -25.46 -14.10 1.32
N ASP A 44 -25.12 -14.98 2.27
CA ASP A 44 -25.75 -16.29 2.46
C ASP A 44 -26.00 -16.57 3.95
N GLN A 45 -27.27 -16.81 4.29
CA GLN A 45 -27.71 -17.10 5.65
C GLN A 45 -27.17 -18.44 6.19
N ILE A 46 -26.84 -19.40 5.32
CA ILE A 46 -26.20 -20.65 5.74
C ILE A 46 -24.76 -20.38 6.19
N ALA A 47 -24.02 -19.57 5.41
CA ALA A 47 -22.67 -19.15 5.77
C ALA A 47 -22.65 -18.36 7.09
N VAL A 48 -23.65 -17.51 7.34
CA VAL A 48 -23.80 -16.77 8.61
C VAL A 48 -23.94 -17.74 9.79
N ARG A 49 -24.86 -18.72 9.70
CA ARG A 49 -25.04 -19.72 10.76
C ARG A 49 -23.80 -20.59 10.99
N LEU A 50 -23.02 -20.85 9.93
CA LEU A 50 -21.76 -21.56 10.05
C LEU A 50 -20.71 -20.72 10.79
N ALA A 51 -20.69 -19.41 10.54
CA ALA A 51 -19.80 -18.47 11.21
C ALA A 51 -20.15 -18.33 12.70
N GLU A 52 -21.42 -18.24 13.07
CA GLU A 52 -21.89 -18.14 14.47
C GLU A 52 -21.41 -19.30 15.36
N ARG A 53 -21.26 -20.50 14.78
CA ARG A 53 -20.81 -21.71 15.49
C ARG A 53 -19.30 -21.76 15.71
N ARG A 54 -18.54 -20.81 15.17
CA ARG A 54 -17.08 -20.76 15.29
C ARG A 54 -16.68 -19.88 16.47
N GLU A 55 -15.59 -20.27 17.14
CA GLU A 55 -15.00 -19.50 18.24
C GLU A 55 -14.51 -18.12 17.77
N ARG A 56 -13.98 -18.03 16.55
CA ARG A 56 -13.56 -16.78 15.90
C ARG A 56 -14.49 -16.45 14.74
N ARG A 57 -15.73 -16.06 15.06
CA ARG A 57 -16.81 -15.87 14.08
C ARG A 57 -16.48 -14.77 13.07
N THR A 58 -15.98 -13.61 13.52
CA THR A 58 -15.63 -12.50 12.60
C THR A 58 -14.39 -12.80 11.76
N ASP A 59 -13.39 -13.47 12.34
CA ASP A 59 -12.17 -13.86 11.64
C ASP A 59 -12.47 -14.71 10.38
N TRP A 60 -13.38 -15.68 10.53
CA TRP A 60 -13.81 -16.50 9.41
C TRP A 60 -14.53 -15.68 8.34
N VAL A 61 -15.41 -14.76 8.74
CA VAL A 61 -16.13 -13.85 7.82
C VAL A 61 -15.14 -12.99 7.03
N MET A 62 -14.14 -12.41 7.71
CA MET A 62 -13.10 -11.61 7.09
C MET A 62 -12.27 -12.43 6.10
N ASN A 63 -11.88 -13.64 6.46
CA ASN A 63 -11.17 -14.54 5.55
C ASN A 63 -12.00 -14.91 4.29
N GLN A 64 -13.32 -15.10 4.45
CA GLN A 64 -14.21 -15.30 3.29
C GLN A 64 -14.23 -14.06 2.38
N TRP A 65 -14.25 -12.86 2.97
CA TRP A 65 -14.26 -11.62 2.20
C TRP A 65 -12.91 -11.37 1.50
N GLU A 66 -11.79 -11.67 2.15
CA GLU A 66 -10.46 -11.63 1.56
C GLU A 66 -10.33 -12.56 0.36
N THR A 67 -10.89 -13.78 0.46
CA THR A 67 -10.91 -14.76 -0.65
C THR A 67 -11.70 -14.25 -1.86
N ARG A 68 -12.68 -13.35 -1.64
CA ARG A 68 -13.47 -12.69 -2.69
C ARG A 68 -12.82 -11.39 -3.20
N ASN A 69 -11.58 -11.10 -2.82
CA ASN A 69 -10.89 -9.83 -3.09
C ASN A 69 -11.64 -8.60 -2.57
N GLY A 70 -12.24 -8.71 -1.38
CA GLY A 70 -12.88 -7.59 -0.70
C GLY A 70 -11.93 -6.41 -0.50
N ARG A 71 -12.47 -5.19 -0.57
CA ARG A 71 -11.70 -3.96 -0.37
C ARG A 71 -11.96 -3.34 0.99
N VAL A 72 -10.94 -2.66 1.52
CA VAL A 72 -11.03 -1.92 2.78
C VAL A 72 -12.06 -0.80 2.68
N GLY A 73 -12.18 -0.12 1.53
CA GLY A 73 -13.21 0.91 1.35
C GLY A 73 -14.64 0.35 1.41
N GLU A 74 -14.87 -0.85 0.88
CA GLU A 74 -16.18 -1.52 0.95
C GLU A 74 -16.52 -1.92 2.39
N LEU A 75 -15.51 -2.37 3.16
CA LEU A 75 -15.65 -2.62 4.59
C LEU A 75 -16.03 -1.34 5.36
N ILE A 76 -15.36 -0.22 5.10
CA ILE A 76 -15.65 1.05 5.77
C ILE A 76 -17.07 1.52 5.47
N ASP A 77 -17.48 1.50 4.20
CA ASP A 77 -18.82 1.92 3.79
C ASP A 77 -19.91 1.04 4.40
N LEU A 78 -19.69 -0.28 4.45
CA LEU A 78 -20.62 -1.23 5.07
C LEU A 78 -20.75 -0.98 6.57
N LEU A 79 -19.63 -0.76 7.28
CA LEU A 79 -19.64 -0.46 8.71
C LEU A 79 -20.35 0.88 8.99
N GLU A 80 -20.21 1.87 8.10
CA GLU A 80 -20.91 3.16 8.20
C GLU A 80 -22.42 3.02 7.97
N CYS A 81 -22.83 2.26 6.94
CA CYS A 81 -24.23 1.93 6.68
C CYS A 81 -24.90 1.21 7.86
N LEU A 82 -24.16 0.33 8.54
CA LEU A 82 -24.63 -0.40 9.72
C LEU A 82 -24.45 0.38 11.03
N GLN A 83 -23.92 1.60 10.99
CA GLN A 83 -23.60 2.43 12.16
C GLN A 83 -22.64 1.77 13.16
N LEU A 84 -21.79 0.86 12.69
CA LEU A 84 -20.74 0.19 13.47
C LEU A 84 -19.48 1.07 13.54
N LEU A 85 -19.62 2.22 14.19
CA LEU A 85 -18.60 3.28 14.22
C LEU A 85 -17.30 2.83 14.90
N ARG A 86 -17.39 2.07 15.99
CA ARG A 86 -16.19 1.62 16.72
C ARG A 86 -15.29 0.68 15.90
N PRO A 87 -15.80 -0.39 15.26
CA PRO A 87 -15.02 -1.19 14.32
C PRO A 87 -14.49 -0.37 13.12
N ARG A 88 -15.31 0.56 12.59
CA ARG A 88 -14.92 1.44 11.48
C ARG A 88 -13.69 2.27 11.82
N ASP A 89 -13.67 2.89 13.00
CA ASP A 89 -12.59 3.78 13.42
C ASP A 89 -11.24 3.06 13.55
N VAL A 90 -11.24 1.77 13.92
CA VAL A 90 -10.01 0.95 13.94
C VAL A 90 -9.42 0.80 12.56
N ILE A 91 -10.25 0.49 11.56
CA ILE A 91 -9.82 0.37 10.17
C ILE A 91 -9.40 1.73 9.62
N LEU A 92 -10.16 2.78 9.91
CA LEU A 92 -9.90 4.14 9.43
C LEU A 92 -8.61 4.72 10.01
N GLY A 93 -8.29 4.42 11.27
CA GLY A 93 -7.03 4.81 11.91
C GLY A 93 -5.82 4.20 11.21
N TRP A 94 -5.92 2.94 10.75
CA TRP A 94 -4.88 2.33 9.94
C TRP A 94 -4.79 2.98 8.55
N VAL A 95 -5.92 3.16 7.85
CA VAL A 95 -5.92 3.78 6.50
C VAL A 95 -5.31 5.18 6.54
N SER A 96 -5.60 5.95 7.59
CA SER A 96 -5.05 7.29 7.78
C SER A 96 -3.54 7.27 8.00
N SER A 97 -3.02 6.23 8.66
CA SER A 97 -1.58 6.02 8.89
C SER A 97 -0.82 5.62 7.62
N LEU A 98 -1.50 5.02 6.64
CA LEU A 98 -0.91 4.72 5.33
C LEU A 98 -0.73 5.97 4.45
N LYS A 99 -1.56 6.99 4.64
CA LYS A 99 -1.46 8.23 3.88
C LYS A 99 -0.20 8.93 4.36
N PRO A 100 0.82 9.13 3.50
CA PRO A 100 2.00 9.87 3.93
C PRO A 100 1.53 11.24 4.38
N SER A 101 1.73 11.53 5.66
CA SER A 101 1.55 12.88 6.18
C SER A 101 2.40 13.77 5.29
N SER A 102 1.74 14.60 4.49
CA SER A 102 2.39 15.59 3.66
C SER A 102 2.89 16.66 4.62
N SER A 103 3.89 16.33 5.43
CA SER A 103 4.62 17.31 6.21
C SER A 103 5.16 18.30 5.19
N PRO A 104 4.89 19.62 5.33
CA PRO A 104 5.62 20.58 4.53
C PRO A 104 7.10 20.31 4.80
N SER A 105 7.86 19.99 3.76
CA SER A 105 9.31 19.88 3.86
C SER A 105 9.80 21.15 4.55
N PRO A 106 10.64 21.07 5.60
CA PRO A 106 11.25 22.27 6.16
C PRO A 106 11.95 22.97 5.00
N SER A 107 11.49 24.18 4.68
CA SER A 107 12.06 24.98 3.61
C SER A 107 13.55 25.14 3.94
N LEU A 108 14.42 24.56 3.11
CA LEU A 108 15.86 24.77 3.23
C LEU A 108 16.11 26.28 3.26
N PRO A 109 16.90 26.80 4.21
CA PRO A 109 17.26 28.21 4.20
C PRO A 109 17.92 28.55 2.86
N PRO A 110 17.66 29.74 2.30
CA PRO A 110 18.24 30.15 1.03
C PRO A 110 19.77 30.05 1.10
N PRO A 111 20.45 29.61 0.03
CA PRO A 111 21.90 29.54 0.01
C PRO A 111 22.49 30.95 0.23
N PRO A 112 23.62 31.06 0.95
CA PRO A 112 24.27 32.34 1.16
C PRO A 112 24.68 32.96 -0.19
N PRO A 113 24.68 34.31 -0.30
CA PRO A 113 25.09 34.99 -1.52
C PRO A 113 26.54 34.63 -1.88
N THR A 114 26.77 34.23 -3.12
CA THR A 114 28.08 33.98 -3.69
C THR A 114 28.94 35.25 -3.64
N PRO A 115 30.23 35.17 -3.25
CA PRO A 115 31.13 36.31 -3.33
C PRO A 115 31.37 36.70 -4.80
N PRO A 116 31.66 37.99 -5.09
CA PRO A 116 31.86 38.46 -6.46
C PRO A 116 33.08 37.81 -7.10
N THR A 117 32.86 37.15 -8.24
CA THR A 117 33.91 36.65 -9.14
C THR A 117 34.74 37.83 -9.63
N VAL A 118 36.02 37.86 -9.23
CA VAL A 118 37.05 38.71 -9.83
C VAL A 118 37.19 38.34 -11.31
N PRO A 119 37.19 39.30 -12.25
CA PRO A 119 37.37 38.99 -13.67
C PRO A 119 38.86 38.72 -13.96
N PRO A 120 39.21 37.65 -14.67
CA PRO A 120 40.50 37.57 -15.34
C PRO A 120 40.41 38.34 -16.67
N SER A 121 41.32 39.30 -16.85
CA SER A 121 41.56 40.02 -18.11
C SER A 121 42.31 39.15 -19.14
N PRO A 122 42.37 39.55 -20.43
CA PRO A 122 42.29 38.64 -21.59
C PRO A 122 43.62 38.24 -22.25
N ASP A 123 43.61 37.03 -22.86
CA ASP A 123 44.25 36.50 -24.10
C ASP A 123 45.75 36.82 -24.41
N PRO A 124 46.47 36.12 -25.36
CA PRO A 124 45.98 35.43 -26.56
C PRO A 124 46.64 34.07 -26.93
N SER A 125 46.08 33.44 -27.97
CA SER A 125 46.78 32.63 -28.99
C SER A 125 47.33 31.26 -28.55
N ASP A 126 47.30 30.18 -29.35
CA ASP A 126 46.73 29.91 -30.66
C ASP A 126 46.92 28.39 -30.90
N HIS A 127 46.13 27.86 -31.83
CA HIS A 127 46.49 26.73 -32.69
C HIS A 127 46.52 25.27 -32.16
N THR A 128 45.66 24.49 -32.84
CA THR A 128 45.94 23.24 -33.56
C THR A 128 45.36 21.92 -33.02
N ARG A 129 44.53 21.34 -33.89
CA ARG A 129 44.54 19.94 -34.36
C ARG A 129 43.53 18.95 -33.78
N ARG A 130 42.36 18.97 -34.42
CA ARG A 130 41.66 17.83 -35.06
C ARG A 130 42.41 16.47 -35.04
N LEU A 131 41.76 15.41 -34.54
CA LEU A 131 41.29 14.23 -35.32
C LEU A 131 40.89 13.07 -34.39
N SER A 132 39.80 12.42 -34.79
CA SER A 132 39.13 11.26 -34.23
C SER A 132 40.00 9.99 -34.17
N THR A 133 39.78 9.10 -33.20
CA THR A 133 39.84 7.63 -33.41
C THR A 133 39.25 6.83 -32.23
N THR A 134 38.21 6.07 -32.57
CA THR A 134 37.87 4.67 -32.22
C THR A 134 37.96 4.11 -30.79
N ASP A 135 36.82 3.51 -30.40
CA ASP A 135 36.62 2.21 -29.74
C ASP A 135 37.42 1.86 -28.46
N LYS A 136 36.70 1.70 -27.34
CA LYS A 136 36.51 0.36 -26.75
C LYS A 136 35.37 0.33 -25.74
N GLY A 137 34.47 -0.63 -25.96
CA GLY A 137 33.30 -0.90 -25.14
C GLY A 137 33.61 -1.36 -23.71
N GLY A 138 32.60 -1.21 -22.86
CA GLY A 138 32.64 -1.65 -21.48
C GLY A 138 31.29 -1.57 -20.78
N GLY A 139 30.19 -1.94 -21.47
CA GLY A 139 28.90 -2.15 -20.83
C GLY A 139 28.96 -3.41 -19.97
N ARG A 140 28.99 -3.27 -18.64
CA ARG A 140 28.85 -4.40 -17.71
C ARG A 140 27.38 -4.78 -17.62
N THR A 141 26.96 -5.76 -18.40
CA THR A 141 25.70 -6.49 -18.19
C THR A 141 25.90 -7.52 -17.07
N LEU A 142 24.95 -7.56 -16.13
CA LEU A 142 24.91 -8.54 -15.04
C LEU A 142 24.75 -9.97 -15.60
N PRO A 143 25.36 -10.99 -14.97
CA PRO A 143 25.24 -12.37 -15.42
C PRO A 143 23.80 -12.87 -15.24
N ARG A 144 23.34 -13.63 -16.24
CA ARG A 144 22.01 -14.26 -16.27
C ARG A 144 21.88 -15.34 -15.18
N PRO A 145 20.72 -15.49 -14.51
CA PRO A 145 20.48 -16.56 -13.56
C PRO A 145 20.55 -17.96 -14.22
N ALA A 146 21.02 -18.94 -13.46
CA ALA A 146 21.11 -20.34 -13.90
C ALA A 146 19.71 -20.96 -14.10
N PRO A 147 19.54 -21.87 -15.08
CA PRO A 147 18.28 -22.58 -15.30
C PRO A 147 18.00 -23.62 -14.19
N PRO A 148 16.72 -23.93 -13.91
CA PRO A 148 16.35 -24.93 -12.91
C PRO A 148 16.74 -26.36 -13.33
N PRO A 149 16.97 -27.27 -12.37
CA PRO A 149 17.28 -28.67 -12.67
C PRO A 149 16.11 -29.38 -13.33
N ARG A 150 16.42 -30.30 -14.26
CA ARG A 150 15.44 -31.11 -14.98
C ARG A 150 14.90 -32.21 -14.06
N SER A 151 13.58 -32.35 -13.98
CA SER A 151 12.94 -33.52 -13.38
C SER A 151 13.16 -34.73 -14.31
N GLU A 152 13.91 -35.73 -13.86
CA GLU A 152 13.85 -37.07 -14.45
C GLU A 152 12.52 -37.72 -14.05
N VAL A 153 11.86 -38.34 -15.03
CA VAL A 153 10.67 -39.18 -14.90
C VAL A 153 11.13 -40.63 -15.03
#